data_AF-A0A0N0HIP7-F1
#
_entry.id   AF-A0A0N0HIP7-F1
#
_cell.length_a   1.000
_cell.length_b   1.000
_cell.length_c   1.000
_cell.angle_alpha   90.00
_cell.angle_beta   90.00
_cell.angle_gamma   90.00
#
_symmetry.space_group_name_H-M   'P 1'
#
loop_
_entity.id
_entity.type
_entity.pdbx_description
1 polymer ?
#
loop_
_entity_poly.entity_id
_entity_poly.type
_entity_poly.pdbx_seq_one_letter_code
_entity_poly.pdbx_strand_id
1 'polypeptide(L)'
;MVSATAGATRMPDAPAGADGYVVRTATAQDLGGARAVMLDTVYRDLCSGYVPRWHADIIDLEGAYLRPARCTLLVVVRGDEVVATGAVRDRGPQAPPNPQWVADRFPPGVTAQLCRIYVRPDHRRHGLARRLVRELGDFAARAGGYTSLYLHTDPAVPGAEPFWRSLAHEVCDERALPGGGQGIIHFELPMPAPRASSTRSIR
;
A
#
# COMPACT_ATOMS: atom_id res chain seq x y z
N MET A 1 21.23 28.37 30.71
CA MET A 1 20.99 27.05 30.09
C MET A 1 20.41 27.28 28.72
N VAL A 2 21.22 27.10 27.68
CA VAL A 2 20.86 27.36 26.29
C VAL A 2 20.26 26.08 25.71
N SER A 3 19.02 26.17 25.21
CA SER A 3 18.29 25.05 24.62
C SER A 3 18.75 24.83 23.19
N ALA A 4 19.25 23.64 22.88
CA ALA A 4 19.66 23.25 21.53
C ALA A 4 18.53 22.47 20.86
N THR A 5 17.87 23.11 19.88
CA THR A 5 16.96 22.47 18.94
C THR A 5 17.76 21.59 17.98
N ALA A 6 17.56 20.28 18.06
CA ALA A 6 18.10 19.33 17.09
C ALA A 6 17.33 19.49 15.77
N GLY A 7 17.99 20.07 14.77
CA GLY A 7 17.48 20.14 13.40
C GLY A 7 17.40 18.75 12.79
N ALA A 8 16.19 18.34 12.38
CA ALA A 8 16.00 17.17 11.55
C ALA A 8 16.62 17.44 10.17
N THR A 9 17.71 16.73 9.85
CA THR A 9 18.33 16.75 8.53
C THR A 9 17.34 16.22 7.51
N ARG A 10 16.80 17.12 6.68
CA ARG A 10 15.93 16.80 5.55
C ARG A 10 16.72 15.96 4.55
N MET A 11 16.33 14.68 4.37
CA MET A 11 16.85 13.88 3.27
C MET A 11 16.43 14.53 1.94
N PRO A 12 17.31 14.57 0.93
CA PRO A 12 16.97 15.16 -0.37
C PRO A 12 15.79 14.40 -0.99
N ASP A 13 14.82 15.16 -1.51
CA ASP A 13 13.70 14.63 -2.26
C ASP A 13 14.21 13.77 -3.43
N ALA A 14 13.63 12.58 -3.60
CA ALA A 14 13.93 11.75 -4.77
C ALA A 14 13.62 12.56 -6.04
N PRO A 15 14.51 12.57 -7.05
CA PRO A 15 14.29 13.36 -8.25
C PRO A 15 12.98 12.93 -8.92
N ALA A 16 12.16 13.90 -9.29
CA ALA A 16 10.93 13.65 -10.04
C ALA A 16 11.26 12.88 -11.32
N GLY A 17 10.44 11.89 -11.65
CA GLY A 17 10.49 11.28 -12.97
C GLY A 17 10.27 12.36 -14.05
N ALA A 18 10.67 12.08 -15.29
CA ALA A 18 10.47 12.99 -16.41
C ALA A 18 8.99 13.41 -16.64
N ASP A 19 8.05 12.71 -15.99
CA ASP A 19 6.61 12.97 -15.98
C ASP A 19 6.12 13.82 -14.79
N GLY A 20 7.02 14.32 -13.94
CA GLY A 20 6.72 15.21 -12.81
C GLY A 20 6.17 14.52 -11.56
N TYR A 21 6.14 13.18 -11.54
CA TYR A 21 5.71 12.41 -10.38
C TYR A 21 6.92 11.96 -9.55
N VAL A 22 6.82 12.15 -8.23
CA VAL A 22 7.81 11.67 -7.25
C VAL A 22 7.16 10.60 -6.39
N VAL A 23 7.70 9.38 -6.39
CA VAL A 23 7.31 8.33 -5.44
C VAL A 23 8.29 8.36 -4.28
N ARG A 24 7.80 8.48 -3.04
CA ARG A 24 8.65 8.44 -1.85
C ARG A 24 7.91 7.91 -0.63
N THR A 25 8.67 7.56 0.41
CA THR A 25 8.10 7.25 1.72
C THR A 25 7.44 8.51 2.29
N ALA A 26 6.26 8.34 2.87
CA ALA A 26 5.50 9.41 3.49
C ALA A 26 6.16 9.86 4.80
N THR A 27 6.08 11.15 5.06
CA THR A 27 6.45 11.80 6.31
C THR A 27 5.20 12.33 7.00
N ALA A 28 5.35 12.87 8.21
CA ALA A 28 4.24 13.50 8.94
C ALA A 28 3.56 14.62 8.12
N GLN A 29 4.30 15.32 7.26
CA GLN A 29 3.78 16.40 6.42
C GLN A 29 2.82 15.90 5.33
N ASP A 30 2.96 14.65 4.91
CA ASP A 30 2.16 14.07 3.82
C ASP A 30 0.81 13.50 4.30
N LEU A 31 0.66 13.29 5.61
CA LEU A 31 -0.49 12.55 6.16
C LEU A 31 -1.83 13.22 5.86
N GLY A 32 -1.86 14.56 5.81
CA GLY A 32 -3.05 15.30 5.40
C GLY A 32 -3.48 14.96 3.97
N GLY A 33 -2.54 15.04 3.02
CA GLY A 33 -2.79 14.75 1.61
C GLY A 33 -3.09 13.26 1.36
N ALA A 34 -2.35 12.37 2.01
CA ALA A 34 -2.58 10.93 1.92
C ALA A 34 -3.98 10.55 2.44
N ARG A 35 -4.40 11.13 3.58
CA ARG A 35 -5.75 10.93 4.11
C ARG A 35 -6.82 11.43 3.15
N ALA A 36 -6.61 12.57 2.49
CA ALA A 36 -7.54 13.09 1.50
C ALA A 36 -7.73 12.12 0.32
N VAL A 37 -6.63 11.60 -0.25
CA VAL A 37 -6.70 10.58 -1.32
C VAL A 37 -7.47 9.33 -0.86
N MET A 38 -7.15 8.82 0.34
CA MET A 38 -7.81 7.61 0.84
C MET A 38 -9.30 7.82 1.12
N LEU A 39 -9.69 8.95 1.72
CA LEU A 39 -11.09 9.26 1.99
C LEU A 39 -11.88 9.52 0.69
N ASP A 40 -11.30 10.23 -0.28
CA ASP A 40 -11.94 10.42 -1.58
C ASP A 40 -12.25 9.07 -2.24
N THR A 41 -11.30 8.12 -2.24
CA THR A 41 -11.55 6.78 -2.78
C THR A 41 -12.60 6.00 -1.96
N VAL A 42 -12.54 6.06 -0.63
CA VAL A 42 -13.52 5.39 0.24
C VAL A 42 -14.95 5.88 0.00
N TYR A 43 -15.14 7.18 -0.20
CA TYR A 43 -16.46 7.79 -0.38
C TYR A 43 -16.93 7.76 -1.84
N ARG A 44 -16.05 7.95 -2.82
CA ARG A 44 -16.43 8.15 -4.23
C ARG A 44 -16.27 6.90 -5.09
N ASP A 45 -15.22 6.11 -4.87
CA ASP A 45 -14.96 4.91 -5.68
C ASP A 45 -15.57 3.66 -5.03
N LEU A 46 -15.35 3.50 -3.72
CA LEU A 46 -15.85 2.36 -2.94
C LEU A 46 -17.29 2.53 -2.45
N CYS A 47 -17.80 3.77 -2.43
CA CYS A 47 -19.17 4.11 -1.97
C CYS A 47 -19.56 3.52 -0.60
N SER A 48 -18.57 3.21 0.25
CA SER A 48 -18.78 2.57 1.55
C SER A 48 -18.87 3.57 2.70
N GLY A 49 -18.33 4.77 2.49
CA GLY A 49 -18.11 5.74 3.57
C GLY A 49 -17.11 5.23 4.61
N TYR A 50 -16.97 5.96 5.72
CA TYR A 50 -16.08 5.53 6.79
C TYR A 50 -16.68 4.36 7.58
N VAL A 51 -15.95 3.24 7.63
CA VAL A 51 -16.31 2.04 8.37
C VAL A 51 -15.16 1.74 9.33
N PRO A 52 -15.30 1.94 10.66
CA PRO A 52 -14.19 1.88 11.61
C PRO A 52 -13.34 0.60 11.49
N ARG A 53 -13.98 -0.57 11.43
CA ARG A 53 -13.28 -1.87 11.32
C ARG A 53 -12.38 -2.01 10.08
N TRP A 54 -12.67 -1.27 9.00
CA TRP A 54 -11.91 -1.33 7.75
C TRP A 54 -10.99 -0.12 7.58
N HIS A 55 -11.38 1.03 8.12
CA HIS A 55 -10.82 2.34 7.79
C HIS A 55 -10.14 3.05 8.97
N ALA A 56 -10.06 2.44 10.16
CA ALA A 56 -9.40 3.05 11.33
C ALA A 56 -7.97 3.55 11.07
N ASP A 57 -7.22 2.86 10.21
CA ASP A 57 -5.87 3.25 9.78
C ASP A 57 -5.83 4.59 9.04
N ILE A 58 -6.90 5.00 8.37
CA ILE A 58 -6.97 6.28 7.65
C ILE A 58 -7.00 7.46 8.64
N ILE A 59 -7.52 7.22 9.85
CA ILE A 59 -7.57 8.22 10.91
C ILE A 59 -6.16 8.38 11.53
N ASP A 60 -5.57 7.27 11.99
CA ASP A 60 -4.21 7.22 12.53
C ASP A 60 -3.20 6.60 11.54
N LEU A 61 -2.89 7.34 10.47
CA LEU A 61 -1.91 6.92 9.47
C LEU A 61 -0.51 6.78 10.05
N GLU A 62 -0.16 7.64 11.00
CA GLU A 62 1.17 7.63 11.63
C GLU A 62 1.38 6.34 12.42
N GLY A 63 0.40 5.96 13.26
CA GLY A 63 0.41 4.69 13.97
C GLY A 63 0.30 3.46 13.10
N ALA A 64 -0.46 3.54 12.00
CA ALA A 64 -0.62 2.41 11.10
C ALA A 64 0.62 2.14 10.23
N TYR A 65 1.32 3.19 9.79
CA TYR A 65 2.29 3.06 8.68
C TYR A 65 3.65 3.72 8.88
N LEU A 66 3.79 4.73 9.74
CA LEU A 66 5.09 5.42 9.94
C LEU A 66 5.83 4.86 11.15
N ARG A 67 5.14 4.61 12.26
CA ARG A 67 5.74 4.11 13.50
C ARG A 67 6.16 2.62 13.43
N PRO A 68 5.39 1.69 12.85
CA PRO A 68 5.77 0.28 12.85
C PRO A 68 6.88 -0.01 11.83
N ALA A 69 7.97 -0.66 12.27
CA ALA A 69 9.16 -0.88 11.45
C ALA A 69 8.94 -1.73 10.18
N ARG A 70 7.95 -2.64 10.20
CA ARG A 70 7.61 -3.54 9.09
C ARG A 70 6.43 -3.05 8.23
N CYS A 71 5.92 -1.85 8.52
CA CYS A 71 4.91 -1.17 7.72
C CYS A 71 5.55 0.01 6.97
N THR A 72 4.88 0.46 5.90
CA THR A 72 5.24 1.72 5.24
C THR A 72 4.03 2.32 4.56
N LEU A 73 4.04 3.64 4.42
CA LEU A 73 3.17 4.39 3.53
C LEU A 73 4.05 5.08 2.50
N LEU A 74 3.79 4.81 1.23
CA LEU A 74 4.33 5.56 0.11
C LEU A 74 3.27 6.56 -0.38
N VAL A 75 3.76 7.73 -0.77
CA VAL A 75 2.98 8.74 -1.48
C VAL A 75 3.58 8.97 -2.86
N VAL A 76 2.72 9.30 -3.80
CA VAL A 76 3.12 9.92 -5.06
C VAL A 76 2.73 11.38 -5.00
N VAL A 77 3.71 12.24 -5.25
CA VAL A 77 3.55 13.70 -5.22
C VAL A 77 3.72 14.27 -6.62
N ARG A 78 2.91 15.27 -6.96
CA ARG A 78 3.08 16.10 -8.15
C ARG A 78 2.99 17.57 -7.73
N GLY A 79 4.08 18.32 -7.85
CA GLY A 79 4.18 19.64 -7.21
C GLY A 79 4.12 19.50 -5.70
N ASP A 80 3.18 20.18 -5.05
CA ASP A 80 2.95 20.10 -3.60
C ASP A 80 1.78 19.17 -3.21
N GLU A 81 1.18 18.47 -4.18
CA GLU A 81 -0.01 17.65 -3.96
C GLU A 81 0.32 16.16 -3.88
N VAL A 82 -0.20 15.48 -2.86
CA VAL A 82 -0.28 14.02 -2.82
C VAL A 82 -1.42 13.55 -3.73
N VAL A 83 -1.08 12.83 -4.79
CA VAL A 83 -2.01 12.40 -5.85
C VAL A 83 -2.27 10.89 -5.83
N ALA A 84 -1.44 10.12 -5.13
CA ALA A 84 -1.63 8.69 -4.92
C ALA A 84 -0.99 8.22 -3.62
N THR A 85 -1.49 7.10 -3.11
CA THR A 85 -0.98 6.43 -1.92
C THR A 85 -0.77 4.94 -2.20
N GLY A 86 0.10 4.31 -1.42
CA GLY A 86 0.14 2.86 -1.31
C GLY A 86 0.85 2.44 -0.03
N ALA A 87 0.42 1.36 0.60
CA ALA A 87 0.94 0.97 1.91
C ALA A 87 1.15 -0.53 2.05
N VAL A 88 2.07 -0.90 2.95
CA VAL A 88 2.27 -2.28 3.44
C VAL A 88 1.84 -2.36 4.90
N ARG A 89 1.11 -3.43 5.23
CA ARG A 89 0.81 -3.86 6.60
C ARG A 89 1.42 -5.23 6.89
N ASP A 90 1.89 -5.43 8.12
CA ASP A 90 2.40 -6.72 8.63
C ASP A 90 1.26 -7.62 9.11
N ARG A 91 0.36 -8.01 8.20
CA ARG A 91 -0.76 -8.94 8.46
C ARG A 91 -1.38 -9.41 7.16
N GLY A 92 -1.99 -10.59 7.16
CA GLY A 92 -2.92 -11.02 6.12
C GLY A 92 -4.38 -10.63 6.40
N PRO A 93 -5.35 -11.24 5.70
CA PRO A 93 -6.77 -10.97 5.90
C PRO A 93 -7.27 -11.54 7.24
N GLN A 94 -8.21 -10.85 7.86
CA GLN A 94 -8.93 -11.37 9.03
C GLN A 94 -10.08 -12.28 8.60
N ALA A 95 -10.32 -13.36 9.33
CA ALA A 95 -11.50 -14.21 9.19
C ALA A 95 -12.21 -14.33 10.55
N PRO A 96 -13.56 -14.22 10.61
CA PRO A 96 -14.46 -13.67 9.57
C PRO A 96 -14.21 -12.16 9.32
N PRO A 97 -14.72 -11.55 8.23
CA PRO A 97 -15.67 -12.08 7.24
C PRO A 97 -15.06 -12.80 6.02
N ASN A 98 -13.74 -12.73 5.82
CA ASN A 98 -13.10 -13.45 4.71
C ASN A 98 -13.09 -14.97 4.99
N PRO A 99 -13.01 -15.84 3.96
CA PRO A 99 -12.93 -17.28 4.15
C PRO A 99 -11.74 -17.69 5.02
N GLN A 100 -11.97 -18.60 5.96
CA GLN A 100 -10.94 -19.05 6.91
C GLN A 100 -9.69 -19.58 6.19
N TRP A 101 -9.87 -20.39 5.15
CA TRP A 101 -8.77 -20.97 4.39
C TRP A 101 -7.88 -19.92 3.70
N VAL A 102 -8.43 -18.74 3.37
CA VAL A 102 -7.63 -17.63 2.82
C VAL A 102 -6.80 -16.97 3.91
N ALA A 103 -7.37 -16.79 5.11
CA ALA A 103 -6.62 -16.30 6.27
C ALA A 103 -5.51 -17.28 6.70
N ASP A 104 -5.78 -18.58 6.65
CA ASP A 104 -4.79 -19.63 6.95
C ASP A 104 -3.64 -19.65 5.94
N ARG A 105 -3.92 -19.35 4.66
CA ARG A 105 -2.88 -19.21 3.62
C ARG A 105 -1.98 -17.99 3.84
N PHE A 106 -2.52 -16.93 4.45
CA PHE A 106 -1.84 -15.65 4.65
C PHE A 106 -1.78 -15.27 6.13
N PRO A 107 -1.05 -16.01 6.97
CA PRO A 107 -1.02 -15.75 8.40
C PRO A 107 -0.27 -14.43 8.72
N PRO A 108 -0.61 -13.78 9.85
CA PRO A 108 0.09 -12.57 10.29
C PRO A 108 1.57 -12.84 10.62
N GLY A 109 2.40 -11.80 10.57
CA GLY A 109 3.84 -11.89 10.86
C GLY A 109 4.70 -12.38 9.69
N VAL A 110 4.15 -13.18 8.78
CA VAL A 110 4.84 -13.66 7.56
C VAL A 110 4.16 -13.22 6.27
N THR A 111 3.09 -12.43 6.35
CA THR A 111 2.39 -11.84 5.21
C THR A 111 2.55 -10.33 5.18
N ALA A 112 3.08 -9.80 4.08
CA ALA A 112 3.00 -8.38 3.76
C ALA A 112 1.72 -8.11 2.96
N GLN A 113 0.78 -7.35 3.50
CA GLN A 113 -0.42 -6.93 2.78
C GLN A 113 -0.20 -5.59 2.10
N LEU A 114 -0.31 -5.57 0.76
CA LEU A 114 -0.48 -4.34 -0.01
C LEU A 114 -1.90 -3.82 0.18
N CYS A 115 -2.02 -2.57 0.58
CA CYS A 115 -3.30 -1.91 0.80
C CYS A 115 -3.22 -0.42 0.45
N ARG A 116 -4.38 0.24 0.42
CA ARG A 116 -4.49 1.69 0.16
C ARG A 116 -3.78 2.15 -1.12
N ILE A 117 -3.72 1.26 -2.13
CA ILE A 117 -3.17 1.54 -3.45
C ILE A 117 -4.19 2.35 -4.24
N TYR A 118 -4.18 3.66 -4.04
CA TYR A 118 -5.20 4.57 -4.57
C TYR A 118 -4.54 5.68 -5.36
N VAL A 119 -5.16 6.03 -6.49
CA VAL A 119 -4.70 7.10 -7.39
C VAL A 119 -5.89 7.99 -7.68
N ARG A 120 -5.73 9.30 -7.46
CA ARG A 120 -6.74 10.31 -7.81
C ARG A 120 -7.17 10.14 -9.27
N PRO A 121 -8.47 10.26 -9.61
CA PRO A 121 -8.99 10.05 -10.96
C PRO A 121 -8.18 10.73 -12.07
N ASP A 122 -7.84 12.01 -11.89
CA ASP A 122 -7.12 12.83 -12.88
C ASP A 122 -5.65 12.43 -13.08
N HIS A 123 -5.13 11.54 -12.23
CA HIS A 123 -3.75 11.02 -12.28
C HIS A 123 -3.71 9.52 -12.61
N ARG A 124 -4.86 8.90 -12.90
CA ARG A 124 -4.92 7.50 -13.34
C ARG A 124 -4.29 7.36 -14.73
N ARG A 125 -3.99 6.12 -15.12
CA ARG A 125 -3.39 5.75 -16.42
C ARG A 125 -1.97 6.31 -16.68
N HIS A 126 -1.34 6.96 -15.71
CA HIS A 126 0.08 7.34 -15.74
C HIS A 126 1.04 6.28 -15.14
N GLY A 127 0.55 5.05 -14.91
CA GLY A 127 1.37 3.95 -14.38
C GLY A 127 1.72 4.03 -12.88
N LEU A 128 1.16 5.01 -12.15
CA LEU A 128 1.48 5.26 -10.73
C LEU A 128 1.22 4.06 -9.83
N ALA A 129 0.09 3.36 -9.99
CA ALA A 129 -0.22 2.15 -9.22
C ALA A 129 0.85 1.05 -9.43
N ARG A 130 1.35 0.86 -10.66
CA ARG A 130 2.43 -0.12 -10.92
C ARG A 130 3.75 0.30 -10.26
N ARG A 131 4.05 1.60 -10.20
CA ARG A 131 5.24 2.12 -9.49
C ARG A 131 5.12 1.85 -8.00
N LEU A 132 3.98 2.19 -7.38
CA LEU A 132 3.70 1.92 -5.98
C LEU A 132 3.82 0.43 -5.64
N VAL A 133 3.19 -0.46 -6.41
CA VAL A 133 3.27 -1.91 -6.19
C VAL A 133 4.72 -2.41 -6.20
N ARG A 134 5.54 -1.92 -7.15
CA ARG A 134 6.96 -2.28 -7.23
C ARG A 134 7.74 -1.81 -5.99
N GLU A 135 7.61 -0.54 -5.62
CA GLU A 135 8.33 0.02 -4.48
C GLU A 135 7.90 -0.60 -3.14
N LEU A 136 6.61 -0.94 -3.00
CA LEU A 136 6.10 -1.65 -1.82
C LEU A 136 6.57 -3.11 -1.76
N GLY A 137 6.62 -3.79 -2.91
CA GLY A 137 7.22 -5.13 -3.00
C GLY A 137 8.71 -5.11 -2.62
N ASP A 138 9.46 -4.14 -3.14
CA ASP A 138 10.87 -3.95 -2.81
C ASP A 138 11.06 -3.60 -1.32
N PHE A 139 10.15 -2.82 -0.73
CA PHE A 139 10.11 -2.59 0.72
C PHE A 139 9.89 -3.90 1.48
N ALA A 140 8.88 -4.70 1.12
CA ALA A 140 8.58 -5.96 1.80
C ALA A 140 9.77 -6.94 1.74
N ALA A 141 10.42 -7.06 0.57
CA ALA A 141 11.61 -7.89 0.41
C ALA A 141 12.77 -7.42 1.30
N ARG A 142 13.00 -6.10 1.43
CA ARG A 142 14.03 -5.54 2.31
C ARG A 142 13.70 -5.67 3.80
N ALA A 143 12.43 -5.50 4.18
CA ALA A 143 11.97 -5.65 5.56
C ALA A 143 12.15 -7.08 6.07
N GLY A 144 12.09 -8.08 5.17
CA GLY A 144 12.37 -9.47 5.47
C GLY A 144 11.29 -10.16 6.32
N GLY A 145 11.47 -11.48 6.48
CA GLY A 145 10.56 -12.32 7.26
C GLY A 145 9.18 -12.56 6.63
N TYR A 146 8.91 -12.00 5.45
CA TYR A 146 7.69 -12.24 4.70
C TYR A 146 7.87 -13.40 3.72
N THR A 147 6.92 -14.34 3.73
CA THR A 147 6.83 -15.43 2.76
C THR A 147 5.79 -15.15 1.68
N SER A 148 4.85 -14.23 1.94
CA SER A 148 3.76 -13.91 1.02
C SER A 148 3.55 -12.40 0.89
N LEU A 149 3.23 -11.98 -0.34
CA LEU A 149 2.82 -10.62 -0.68
C LEU A 149 1.35 -10.67 -1.12
N TYR A 150 0.46 -10.20 -0.25
CA TYR A 150 -0.99 -10.42 -0.37
C TYR A 150 -1.73 -9.10 -0.62
N LEU A 151 -2.85 -9.15 -1.33
CA LEU A 151 -3.85 -8.09 -1.32
C LEU A 151 -5.25 -8.62 -1.56
N HIS A 152 -6.23 -7.76 -1.31
CA HIS A 152 -7.57 -7.95 -1.83
C HIS A 152 -8.10 -6.68 -2.48
N THR A 153 -9.08 -6.84 -3.36
CA THR A 153 -9.72 -5.74 -4.06
C THR A 153 -11.22 -5.94 -4.11
N ASP A 154 -11.96 -4.83 -4.04
CA ASP A 154 -13.34 -4.77 -4.49
C ASP A 154 -13.33 -4.66 -6.03
N PRO A 155 -13.91 -5.62 -6.76
CA PRO A 155 -13.96 -5.58 -8.21
C PRO A 155 -14.88 -4.47 -8.77
N ALA A 156 -15.77 -3.89 -7.95
CA ALA A 156 -16.62 -2.78 -8.36
C ALA A 156 -15.84 -1.46 -8.54
N VAL A 157 -14.62 -1.36 -7.97
CA VAL A 157 -13.77 -0.17 -8.16
C VAL A 157 -13.32 -0.08 -9.62
N PRO A 158 -13.58 1.04 -10.32
CA PRO A 158 -13.28 1.18 -11.75
C PRO A 158 -11.83 0.86 -12.10
N GLY A 159 -11.64 -0.20 -12.90
CA GLY A 159 -10.35 -0.64 -13.40
C GLY A 159 -9.50 -1.45 -12.41
N ALA A 160 -9.96 -1.72 -11.19
CA ALA A 160 -9.20 -2.47 -10.19
C ALA A 160 -9.04 -3.95 -10.57
N GLU A 161 -10.14 -4.64 -10.92
CA GLU A 161 -10.10 -6.06 -11.29
C GLU A 161 -9.12 -6.37 -12.45
N PRO A 162 -9.24 -5.74 -13.65
CA PRO A 162 -8.31 -6.01 -14.75
C PRO A 162 -6.87 -5.59 -14.42
N PHE A 163 -6.69 -4.56 -13.58
CA PHE A 163 -5.36 -4.16 -13.13
C PHE A 163 -4.70 -5.26 -12.28
N TRP A 164 -5.39 -5.76 -11.25
CA TRP A 164 -4.84 -6.76 -10.34
C TRP A 164 -4.64 -8.12 -11.01
N ARG A 165 -5.58 -8.56 -11.86
CA ARG A 165 -5.42 -9.76 -12.69
C ARG A 165 -4.19 -9.69 -13.61
N SER A 166 -3.76 -8.49 -13.99
CA SER A 166 -2.55 -8.31 -14.82
C SER A 166 -1.22 -8.38 -14.05
N LEU A 167 -1.26 -8.41 -12.71
CA LEU A 167 -0.08 -8.31 -11.84
C LEU A 167 0.08 -9.47 -10.86
N ALA A 168 -1.01 -10.15 -10.53
CA ALA A 168 -1.08 -11.06 -9.40
C ALA A 168 -1.82 -12.35 -9.74
N HIS A 169 -1.51 -13.41 -9.00
CA HIS A 169 -2.23 -14.68 -9.06
C HIS A 169 -3.52 -14.56 -8.24
N GLU A 170 -4.67 -14.84 -8.84
CA GLU A 170 -5.93 -14.92 -8.12
C GLU A 170 -5.94 -16.14 -7.19
N VAL A 171 -6.19 -15.89 -5.91
CA VAL A 171 -6.30 -16.95 -4.90
C VAL A 171 -7.76 -17.34 -4.70
N CYS A 172 -8.64 -16.35 -4.58
CA CYS A 172 -10.06 -16.55 -4.33
C CYS A 172 -10.85 -15.37 -4.91
N ASP A 173 -11.82 -15.67 -5.77
CA ASP A 173 -12.90 -14.74 -6.08
C ASP A 173 -14.12 -15.13 -5.21
N GLU A 174 -14.44 -14.34 -4.19
CA GLU A 174 -15.54 -14.65 -3.27
C GLU A 174 -16.89 -14.72 -3.98
N ARG A 175 -17.07 -14.05 -5.13
CA ARG A 175 -18.30 -14.09 -5.94
C ARG A 175 -18.60 -15.51 -6.45
N ALA A 176 -17.59 -16.36 -6.57
CA ALA A 176 -17.72 -17.76 -6.98
C ALA A 176 -17.99 -18.71 -5.80
N LEU A 177 -17.93 -18.23 -4.56
CA LEU A 177 -18.22 -19.05 -3.38
C LEU A 177 -19.74 -19.16 -3.14
N PRO A 178 -20.20 -20.23 -2.47
CA PRO A 178 -21.58 -20.30 -2.00
C PRO A 178 -21.94 -19.07 -1.16
N GLY A 179 -22.98 -18.33 -1.55
CA GLY A 179 -23.40 -17.09 -0.88
C GLY A 179 -22.59 -15.84 -1.23
N GLY A 180 -21.60 -15.94 -2.13
CA GLY A 180 -20.88 -14.78 -2.71
C GLY A 180 -19.92 -14.05 -1.77
N GLY A 181 -19.82 -14.46 -0.50
CA GLY A 181 -19.00 -13.78 0.51
C GLY A 181 -19.29 -12.28 0.59
N GLN A 182 -18.22 -11.48 0.61
CA GLN A 182 -18.26 -10.03 0.48
C GLN A 182 -18.08 -9.56 -0.98
N GLY A 183 -17.97 -10.47 -1.94
CA GLY A 183 -17.70 -10.16 -3.34
C GLY A 183 -16.29 -9.62 -3.62
N ILE A 184 -15.36 -9.84 -2.69
CA ILE A 184 -13.96 -9.41 -2.79
C ILE A 184 -13.12 -10.45 -3.54
N ILE A 185 -12.08 -10.00 -4.26
CA ILE A 185 -11.10 -10.89 -4.88
C ILE A 185 -9.77 -10.80 -4.13
N HIS A 186 -9.22 -11.96 -3.77
CA HIS A 186 -7.97 -12.15 -3.06
C HIS A 186 -6.86 -12.53 -4.04
N PHE A 187 -5.72 -11.87 -3.92
CA PHE A 187 -4.59 -12.04 -4.82
C PHE A 187 -3.28 -12.25 -4.05
N GLU A 188 -2.37 -13.01 -4.67
CA GLU A 188 -0.98 -13.16 -4.26
C GLU A 188 -0.06 -12.62 -5.35
N LEU A 189 0.90 -11.80 -4.95
CA LEU A 189 1.94 -11.27 -5.83
C LEU A 189 3.22 -12.07 -5.67
N PRO A 190 4.02 -12.22 -6.74
CA PRO A 190 5.36 -12.79 -6.59
C PRO A 190 6.19 -11.90 -5.66
N MET A 191 6.84 -12.53 -4.68
CA MET A 191 7.79 -11.82 -3.81
C MET A 191 9.01 -11.42 -4.65
N PRO A 192 9.42 -10.13 -4.65
CA PRO A 192 10.64 -9.73 -5.34
C PRO A 192 11.85 -10.46 -4.76
N ALA A 193 12.78 -10.86 -5.63
CA ALA A 193 14.05 -11.42 -5.17
C ALA A 193 14.80 -10.38 -4.31
N PRO A 194 15.44 -10.78 -3.20
CA PRO A 194 16.30 -9.88 -2.44
C PRO A 194 17.35 -9.29 -3.38
N ARG A 195 17.41 -7.95 -3.48
CA ARG A 195 18.46 -7.31 -4.27
C ARG A 195 19.80 -7.60 -3.58
N ALA A 196 20.73 -8.21 -4.31
CA ALA A 196 22.08 -8.46 -3.81
C ALA A 196 22.71 -7.12 -3.39
N SER A 197 23.18 -7.04 -2.14
CA SER A 197 23.90 -5.88 -1.63
C SER A 197 25.16 -5.67 -2.46
N SER A 198 25.17 -4.67 -3.34
CA SER A 198 26.40 -4.25 -4.02
C SER A 198 27.28 -3.53 -3.00
N THR A 199 28.08 -4.29 -2.26
CA THR A 199 29.18 -3.75 -1.45
C THR A 199 30.17 -3.10 -2.42
N ARG A 200 30.07 -1.78 -2.59
CA ARG A 200 31.13 -0.98 -3.21
C ARG A 200 32.33 -1.02 -2.27
N SER A 201 33.26 -1.93 -2.53
CA SER A 201 34.58 -1.91 -1.92
C SER A 201 35.27 -0.62 -2.39
N ILE A 202 35.37 0.35 -1.50
CA ILE A 202 36.25 1.51 -1.70
C ILE A 202 37.67 0.95 -1.57
N ARG A 203 38.43 1.00 -2.65
CA ARG A 203 39.89 0.89 -2.64
C ARG A 203 40.47 2.29 -2.77
#